data_AF-A0A4Y2H5B1-F1
#
_entry.id   AF-A0A4Y2H5B1-F1
#
_cell.length_a   1.000
_cell.length_b   1.000
_cell.length_c   1.000
_cell.angle_alpha   90.00
_cell.angle_beta   90.00
_cell.angle_gamma   90.00
#
_symmetry.space_group_name_H-M   'P 1'
#
loop_
_entity.id
_entity.type
_entity.pdbx_description
1 polymer ?
#
loop_
_entity_poly.entity_id
_entity_poly.type
_entity_poly.pdbx_seq_one_letter_code
_entity_poly.pdbx_strand_id
1 'polypeptide(L)'
;MKETIFRWCRDHRVHHKYIETNADPHNIKRGFFFAHIGWLMCKKHPAVYAAGRKLPMDDLLADPVVRFNTKYFYPMFLFFCFIFPTVIPVYFWSENWLDAFCVAGVLRYVFQLHCIFTTNSLAHMFGYRPFDKNIDARDSLFYDSIFPGEGDHNFHHTFPRDYKAKEHGFSLNTGRFFIELMALFGQAYDLKVFC
;
A
#
# COMPACT_ATOMS: atom_id res chain seq x y z
N MET A 1 7.73 -4.20 5.07
CA MET A 1 6.42 -4.81 5.29
C MET A 1 6.65 -6.30 5.63
N LYS A 2 6.10 -6.83 6.73
CA LYS A 2 6.21 -8.26 7.08
C LYS A 2 5.03 -9.08 6.52
N GLU A 3 4.53 -8.72 5.34
CA GLU A 3 3.33 -9.31 4.77
C GLU A 3 3.59 -9.78 3.35
N THR A 4 3.16 -11.01 3.06
CA THR A 4 3.12 -11.54 1.69
C THR A 4 2.03 -10.81 0.91
N ILE A 5 2.08 -10.89 -0.42
CA ILE A 5 1.03 -10.32 -1.29
C ILE A 5 -0.35 -10.81 -0.84
N PHE A 6 -0.48 -12.10 -0.56
CA PHE A 6 -1.73 -12.70 -0.06
C PHE A 6 -2.25 -12.02 1.21
N ARG A 7 -1.39 -11.81 2.21
CA ARG A 7 -1.79 -11.21 3.50
C ARG A 7 -2.17 -9.75 3.34
N TRP A 8 -1.38 -8.99 2.59
CA TRP A 8 -1.65 -7.58 2.32
C TRP A 8 -2.99 -7.42 1.57
N CYS A 9 -3.20 -8.16 0.48
CA CYS A 9 -4.44 -8.09 -0.28
C CYS A 9 -5.65 -8.52 0.55
N ARG A 10 -5.53 -9.56 1.39
CA ARG A 10 -6.62 -9.95 2.30
C ARG A 10 -7.00 -8.79 3.22
N ASP A 11 -6.02 -8.21 3.91
CA ASP A 11 -6.27 -7.19 4.91
C ASP A 11 -6.73 -5.87 4.27
N HIS A 12 -6.22 -5.55 3.08
CA HIS A 12 -6.68 -4.40 2.29
C HIS A 12 -8.11 -4.58 1.77
N ARG A 13 -8.51 -5.80 1.32
CA ARG A 13 -9.93 -6.10 1.01
C ARG A 13 -10.83 -5.97 2.24
N VAL A 14 -10.36 -6.40 3.42
CA VAL A 14 -11.10 -6.20 4.68
C VAL A 14 -11.25 -4.72 4.98
N HIS A 15 -10.17 -3.95 4.84
CA HIS A 15 -10.17 -2.50 5.03
C HIS A 15 -11.23 -1.84 4.15
N HIS A 16 -11.18 -2.00 2.82
CA HIS A 16 -12.18 -1.40 1.93
C HIS A 16 -13.63 -1.81 2.23
N LYS A 17 -13.85 -3.06 2.63
CA LYS A 17 -15.22 -3.56 2.87
C LYS A 17 -15.79 -3.11 4.22
N TYR A 18 -14.94 -2.86 5.20
CA TYR A 18 -15.34 -2.64 6.59
C TYR A 18 -14.68 -1.41 7.21
N ILE A 19 -14.37 -0.41 6.39
CA ILE A 19 -13.78 0.88 6.77
C ILE A 19 -14.45 1.46 8.03
N GLU A 20 -13.64 2.11 8.87
CA GLU A 20 -14.06 2.76 10.11
C GLU A 20 -14.78 1.86 11.15
N THR A 21 -14.68 0.53 11.02
CA THR A 21 -15.23 -0.42 12.01
C THR A 21 -14.13 -1.20 12.76
N ASN A 22 -14.52 -1.99 13.76
CA ASN A 22 -13.58 -2.90 14.44
C ASN A 22 -13.05 -4.04 13.54
N ALA A 23 -13.62 -4.22 12.35
CA ALA A 23 -13.09 -5.15 11.36
C ALA A 23 -12.04 -4.52 10.44
N ASP A 24 -11.90 -3.19 10.41
CA ASP A 24 -10.83 -2.49 9.70
C ASP A 24 -9.48 -2.71 10.43
N PRO A 25 -8.45 -3.29 9.78
CA PRO A 25 -7.15 -3.55 10.38
C PRO A 25 -6.46 -2.30 10.94
N HIS A 26 -6.68 -1.14 10.32
CA HIS A 26 -6.02 0.14 10.64
C HIS A 26 -7.05 1.25 10.85
N ASN A 27 -8.18 0.89 11.47
CA ASN A 27 -9.31 1.78 11.78
C ASN A 27 -8.91 3.18 12.28
N ILE A 28 -9.15 4.19 11.45
CA ILE A 28 -8.85 5.59 11.77
C ILE A 28 -9.65 6.15 12.94
N LYS A 29 -10.83 5.59 13.27
CA LYS A 29 -11.62 5.99 14.45
C LYS A 29 -10.91 5.71 15.77
N ARG A 30 -9.86 4.88 15.77
CA ARG A 30 -8.98 4.66 16.93
C ARG A 30 -7.85 5.69 17.06
N GLY A 31 -7.84 6.69 16.19
CA GLY A 31 -6.90 7.81 16.20
C GLY A 31 -5.68 7.63 15.31
N PHE A 32 -5.02 8.75 15.01
CA PHE A 32 -3.87 8.84 14.11
C PHE A 32 -2.79 7.79 14.41
N PHE A 33 -2.34 7.69 15.68
CA PHE A 33 -1.24 6.79 16.04
C PHE A 33 -1.59 5.33 15.74
N PHE A 34 -2.83 4.92 16.02
CA PHE A 34 -3.27 3.55 15.75
C PHE A 34 -3.25 3.25 14.24
N ALA A 35 -3.87 4.11 13.44
CA ALA A 35 -3.96 3.93 11.99
C ALA A 35 -2.60 4.04 11.28
N HIS A 36 -1.69 4.88 11.80
CA HIS A 36 -0.36 5.05 11.26
C HIS A 36 0.52 3.82 11.55
N ILE A 37 0.76 3.48 12.82
CA ILE A 37 1.71 2.40 13.18
C ILE A 37 1.23 1.50 14.31
N GLY A 38 0.35 1.98 15.19
CA GLY A 38 -0.09 1.25 16.38
C GLY A 38 -0.79 -0.08 16.07
N TRP A 39 -1.43 -0.20 14.90
CA TRP A 39 -2.04 -1.46 14.44
C TRP A 39 -1.03 -2.60 14.24
N LEU A 40 0.24 -2.29 13.96
CA LEU A 40 1.32 -3.28 13.86
C LEU A 40 1.90 -3.67 15.23
N MET A 41 1.66 -2.85 16.26
CA MET A 41 2.21 -3.02 17.60
C MET A 41 1.29 -3.82 18.53
N CYS A 42 0.11 -4.21 18.05
CA CYS A 42 -0.87 -4.97 18.82
C CYS A 42 -1.46 -6.13 17.99
N LYS A 43 -2.13 -7.06 18.67
CA LYS A 43 -2.89 -8.11 17.97
C LYS A 43 -4.09 -7.47 17.26
N LYS A 44 -4.34 -7.88 16.02
CA LYS A 44 -5.54 -7.48 15.28
C LYS A 44 -6.80 -7.84 16.07
N HIS A 45 -7.83 -6.99 16.00
CA HIS A 45 -9.10 -7.23 16.67
C HIS A 45 -9.77 -8.51 16.12
N PRO A 46 -10.48 -9.33 16.92
CA PRO A 46 -11.12 -10.57 16.47
C PRO A 46 -12.01 -10.41 15.22
N ALA A 47 -12.69 -9.26 15.09
CA ALA A 47 -13.53 -8.96 13.94
C ALA A 47 -12.75 -8.88 12.62
N VAL A 48 -11.47 -8.45 12.63
CA VAL A 48 -10.61 -8.43 11.44
C VAL A 48 -10.43 -9.85 10.89
N TYR A 49 -10.16 -10.82 11.77
CA TYR A 49 -10.02 -12.23 11.36
C TYR A 49 -11.35 -12.82 10.89
N ALA A 50 -12.46 -12.50 11.57
CA ALA A 50 -13.78 -12.97 11.18
C ALA A 50 -14.21 -12.42 9.81
N ALA A 51 -13.92 -11.15 9.54
CA ALA A 51 -14.17 -10.52 8.24
C ALA A 51 -13.28 -11.10 7.15
N GLY A 52 -11.97 -11.25 7.41
CA GLY A 52 -11.01 -11.80 6.46
C GLY A 52 -11.34 -13.23 6.00
N ARG A 53 -11.93 -14.05 6.87
CA ARG A 53 -12.38 -15.42 6.52
C ARG A 53 -13.61 -15.45 5.60
N LYS A 54 -14.37 -14.36 5.50
CA LYS A 54 -15.59 -14.27 4.68
C LYS A 54 -15.31 -13.74 3.26
N LEU A 55 -14.10 -13.29 2.99
CA LEU A 55 -13.74 -12.74 1.69
C LEU A 55 -13.33 -13.84 0.72
N PRO A 56 -13.74 -13.76 -0.56
CA PRO A 56 -13.20 -14.64 -1.59
C PRO A 56 -11.71 -14.32 -1.77
N MET A 57 -10.89 -15.37 -1.82
CA MET A 57 -9.43 -15.29 -1.99
C MET A 57 -8.91 -16.27 -3.05
N ASP A 58 -9.81 -16.95 -3.76
CA ASP A 58 -9.47 -18.01 -4.71
C ASP A 58 -8.63 -17.49 -5.86
N ASP A 59 -8.84 -16.23 -6.25
CA ASP A 59 -8.04 -15.55 -7.27
C ASP A 59 -6.56 -15.45 -6.86
N LEU A 60 -6.29 -15.08 -5.61
CA LEU A 60 -4.91 -15.00 -5.09
C LEU A 60 -4.30 -16.38 -4.81
N LEU A 61 -5.13 -17.38 -4.47
CA LEU A 61 -4.66 -18.76 -4.27
C LEU A 61 -4.32 -19.45 -5.59
N ALA A 62 -5.03 -19.11 -6.66
CA ALA A 62 -4.77 -19.63 -8.00
C ALA A 62 -3.52 -19.01 -8.64
N ASP A 63 -3.20 -17.77 -8.29
CA ASP A 63 -2.08 -17.03 -8.89
C ASP A 63 -0.70 -17.64 -8.53
N PRO A 64 0.09 -18.10 -9.53
CA PRO A 64 1.42 -18.67 -9.29
C PRO A 64 2.43 -17.67 -8.71
N VAL A 65 2.34 -16.39 -9.05
CA VAL A 65 3.21 -15.32 -8.51
C VAL A 65 2.92 -15.10 -7.03
N VAL A 66 1.65 -15.07 -6.64
CA VAL A 66 1.26 -14.93 -5.22
C VAL A 66 1.71 -16.14 -4.41
N ARG A 67 1.55 -17.35 -4.94
CA ARG A 67 2.04 -18.58 -4.30
C ARG A 67 3.56 -18.59 -4.16
N PHE A 68 4.28 -18.19 -5.21
CA PHE A 68 5.74 -18.07 -5.19
C PHE A 68 6.19 -17.07 -4.13
N ASN A 69 5.61 -15.85 -4.13
CA ASN A 69 5.88 -14.83 -3.12
C ASN A 69 5.62 -15.37 -1.71
N THR A 70 4.50 -16.05 -1.49
CA THR A 70 4.15 -16.58 -0.18
C THR A 70 5.14 -17.65 0.31
N LYS A 71 5.61 -18.51 -0.60
CA LYS A 71 6.57 -19.58 -0.26
C LYS A 71 7.98 -19.04 0.03
N TYR A 72 8.45 -18.05 -0.72
CA TYR A 72 9.83 -17.55 -0.65
C TYR A 72 9.95 -16.16 -0.01
N PHE A 73 8.91 -15.71 0.69
CA PHE A 73 8.82 -14.35 1.20
C PHE A 73 10.04 -13.93 2.04
N TYR A 74 10.42 -14.71 3.05
CA TYR A 74 11.47 -14.30 3.98
C TYR A 74 12.85 -14.17 3.30
N PRO A 75 13.32 -15.16 2.51
CA PRO A 75 14.54 -15.00 1.72
C PRO A 75 14.50 -13.79 0.78
N MET A 76 13.42 -13.62 0.02
CA MET A 76 13.28 -12.49 -0.91
C MET A 76 13.26 -11.15 -0.17
N PHE A 77 12.51 -11.06 0.92
CA PHE A 77 12.43 -9.86 1.75
C PHE A 77 13.80 -9.47 2.31
N LEU A 78 14.53 -10.39 2.92
CA LEU A 78 15.86 -10.09 3.46
C LEU A 78 16.83 -9.66 2.36
N PHE A 79 16.80 -10.34 1.22
CA PHE A 79 17.65 -10.02 0.09
C PHE A 79 17.31 -8.64 -0.49
N PHE A 80 16.09 -8.43 -0.97
CA PHE A 80 15.72 -7.21 -1.69
C PHE A 80 15.53 -5.99 -0.78
N CYS A 81 15.17 -6.15 0.50
CA CYS A 81 15.02 -4.99 1.39
C CYS A 81 16.32 -4.55 2.07
N PHE A 82 17.24 -5.48 2.37
CA PHE A 82 18.43 -5.17 3.17
C PHE A 82 19.74 -5.51 2.45
N ILE A 83 19.92 -6.73 1.97
CA ILE A 83 21.22 -7.16 1.41
C ILE A 83 21.51 -6.40 0.12
N PHE A 84 20.60 -6.46 -0.85
CA PHE A 84 20.79 -5.87 -2.17
C PHE A 84 20.95 -4.34 -2.10
N PRO A 85 20.11 -3.57 -1.38
CA PRO A 85 20.32 -2.13 -1.23
C PRO A 85 21.60 -1.75 -0.49
N THR A 86 22.15 -2.63 0.36
CA THR A 86 23.43 -2.40 1.06
C THR A 86 24.63 -2.69 0.15
N VAL A 87 24.57 -3.76 -0.65
CA VAL A 87 25.68 -4.18 -1.51
C VAL A 87 25.92 -3.18 -2.65
N ILE A 88 24.88 -2.62 -3.25
CA ILE A 88 25.01 -1.66 -4.35
C ILE A 88 25.95 -0.49 -4.02
N PRO A 89 25.72 0.32 -2.97
CA PRO A 89 26.59 1.45 -2.66
C PRO A 89 28.03 1.05 -2.33
N VAL A 90 28.22 -0.09 -1.67
CA VAL A 90 29.55 -0.59 -1.33
C VAL A 90 30.37 -0.92 -2.57
N TYR A 91 29.78 -1.55 -3.58
CA TYR A 91 30.52 -2.01 -4.76
C TYR A 91 30.55 -1.01 -5.91
N PHE A 92 29.55 -0.12 -6.03
CA PHE A 92 29.46 0.81 -7.16
C PHE A 92 30.04 2.20 -6.88
N TRP A 93 30.16 2.60 -5.61
CA TRP A 93 30.79 3.88 -5.24
C TRP A 93 31.57 3.82 -3.91
N SER A 94 31.99 2.61 -3.51
CA SER A 94 32.92 2.38 -2.39
C SER A 94 32.44 2.90 -1.03
N GLU A 95 31.13 2.85 -0.78
CA GLU A 95 30.54 3.23 0.50
C GLU A 95 30.97 2.29 1.65
N ASN A 96 31.00 2.80 2.88
CA ASN A 96 31.21 1.96 4.06
C ASN A 96 30.03 0.98 4.28
N TRP A 97 30.32 -0.26 4.68
CA TRP A 97 29.29 -1.28 4.94
C TRP A 97 28.23 -0.85 5.96
N LEU A 98 28.64 -0.20 7.06
CA LEU A 98 27.73 0.24 8.10
C LEU A 98 26.84 1.38 7.60
N ASP A 99 27.41 2.37 6.91
CA ASP A 99 26.67 3.51 6.38
C ASP A 99 25.69 3.05 5.28
N ALA A 100 26.13 2.18 4.37
CA ALA A 100 25.29 1.54 3.37
C ALA A 100 24.11 0.79 4.01
N PHE A 101 24.37 -0.01 5.05
CA PHE A 101 23.32 -0.77 5.71
C PHE A 101 22.34 0.15 6.47
N CYS A 102 22.86 1.11 7.23
CA CYS A 102 22.05 2.03 8.03
C CYS A 102 21.21 2.96 7.15
N VAL A 103 21.76 3.48 6.05
CA VAL A 103 21.08 4.45 5.19
C VAL A 103 20.25 3.75 4.10
N ALA A 104 20.89 2.98 3.21
CA ALA A 104 20.22 2.37 2.06
C ALA A 104 19.39 1.13 2.44
N GLY A 105 19.75 0.44 3.52
CA GLY A 105 18.96 -0.65 4.10
C GLY A 105 17.87 -0.14 5.05
N VAL A 106 18.28 0.30 6.25
CA VAL A 106 17.36 0.55 7.38
C VAL A 106 16.58 1.86 7.22
N LEU A 107 17.25 3.00 7.07
CA LEU A 107 16.58 4.31 7.02
C LEU A 107 15.63 4.40 5.83
N ARG A 108 16.08 3.99 4.64
CA ARG A 108 15.24 3.89 3.43
C ARG A 108 13.98 3.06 3.70
N TYR A 109 14.13 1.90 4.33
CA TYR A 109 13.01 1.00 4.62
C TYR A 109 12.04 1.59 5.65
N VAL A 110 12.54 2.19 6.73
CA VAL A 110 11.72 2.87 7.75
C VAL A 110 10.97 4.05 7.15
N PHE A 111 11.66 4.88 6.36
CA PHE A 111 11.04 6.01 5.67
C PHE A 111 9.91 5.54 4.75
N GLN A 112 10.17 4.52 3.92
CA GLN A 112 9.16 3.97 3.03
C GLN A 112 7.94 3.38 3.79
N LEU A 113 8.16 2.75 4.94
CA LEU A 113 7.05 2.31 5.79
C LEU A 113 6.20 3.48 6.27
N HIS A 114 6.82 4.57 6.75
CA HIS A 114 6.08 5.75 7.17
C HIS A 114 5.30 6.40 6.02
N CYS A 115 5.89 6.46 4.81
CA CYS A 115 5.18 6.90 3.61
C CYS A 115 3.90 6.07 3.38
N ILE A 116 4.01 4.74 3.39
CA ILE A 116 2.84 3.86 3.23
C ILE A 116 1.84 4.07 4.38
N PHE A 117 2.31 4.17 5.62
CA PHE A 117 1.42 4.35 6.78
C PHE A 117 0.65 5.67 6.75
N THR A 118 1.15 6.69 6.04
CA THR A 118 0.37 7.92 5.86
C THR A 118 -0.89 7.72 5.03
N THR A 119 -1.00 6.70 4.17
CA THR A 119 -2.25 6.43 3.43
C THR A 119 -3.35 6.02 4.39
N ASN A 120 -3.02 5.18 5.39
CA ASN A 120 -3.96 4.74 6.41
C ASN A 120 -4.33 5.87 7.40
N SER A 121 -3.43 6.82 7.61
CA SER A 121 -3.59 7.86 8.63
C SER A 121 -3.95 9.23 8.05
N LEU A 122 -3.04 9.88 7.33
CA LEU A 122 -3.23 11.24 6.84
C LEU A 122 -4.32 11.29 5.77
N ALA A 123 -4.37 10.31 4.87
CA ALA A 123 -5.37 10.25 3.81
C ALA A 123 -6.79 9.93 4.31
N HIS A 124 -6.96 9.57 5.59
CA HIS A 124 -8.28 9.47 6.25
C HIS A 124 -8.59 10.65 7.19
N MET A 125 -7.70 11.64 7.31
CA MET A 125 -7.86 12.75 8.26
C MET A 125 -7.87 14.13 7.60
N PHE A 126 -7.04 14.34 6.58
CA PHE A 126 -6.78 15.66 6.01
C PHE A 126 -7.14 15.70 4.52
N GLY A 127 -7.96 16.69 4.13
CA GLY A 127 -8.42 16.85 2.76
C GLY A 127 -9.94 16.97 2.64
N TYR A 128 -10.43 16.70 1.44
CA TYR A 128 -11.80 16.85 0.96
C TYR A 128 -12.46 15.49 0.73
N ARG A 129 -13.80 15.47 0.59
CA ARG A 129 -14.57 14.24 0.32
C ARG A 129 -15.57 14.47 -0.81
N PRO A 130 -15.10 14.63 -2.06
CA PRO A 130 -15.95 15.01 -3.18
C PRO A 130 -16.81 13.84 -3.71
N PHE A 131 -16.42 12.58 -3.48
CA PHE A 131 -17.12 11.39 -4.02
C PHE A 131 -18.06 10.74 -3.01
N ASP A 132 -17.56 10.47 -1.79
CA ASP A 132 -18.40 9.99 -0.69
C ASP A 132 -18.10 10.75 0.61
N LYS A 133 -19.07 11.56 1.05
CA LYS A 133 -18.99 12.36 2.28
C LYS A 133 -19.19 11.55 3.56
N ASN A 134 -19.61 10.29 3.45
CA ASN A 134 -19.94 9.44 4.59
C ASN A 134 -18.75 8.59 5.08
N ILE A 135 -17.68 8.50 4.29
CA ILE A 135 -16.44 7.82 4.66
C ILE A 135 -15.39 8.81 5.17
N ASP A 136 -14.37 8.34 5.89
CA ASP A 136 -13.30 9.21 6.39
C ASP A 136 -12.17 9.42 5.38
N ALA A 137 -12.02 8.54 4.38
CA ALA A 137 -11.03 8.70 3.31
C ALA A 137 -11.19 10.04 2.58
N ARG A 138 -10.09 10.72 2.29
CA ARG A 138 -10.04 12.10 1.80
C ARG A 138 -9.11 12.26 0.61
N ASP A 139 -9.51 13.13 -0.30
CA ASP A 139 -8.63 13.62 -1.35
C ASP A 139 -7.83 14.82 -0.85
N SER A 140 -6.55 14.88 -1.17
CA SER A 140 -5.69 15.98 -0.77
C SER A 140 -4.61 16.25 -1.80
N LEU A 141 -4.70 17.42 -2.45
CA LEU A 141 -3.68 17.87 -3.42
C LEU A 141 -2.28 17.99 -2.77
N PHE A 142 -2.23 18.35 -1.50
CA PHE A 142 -0.97 18.38 -0.74
C PHE A 142 -0.42 16.97 -0.51
N TYR A 143 -1.30 16.01 -0.20
CA TYR A 143 -0.87 14.61 -0.04
C TYR A 143 -0.41 14.03 -1.39
N ASP A 144 -1.13 14.33 -2.47
CA ASP A 144 -0.79 13.93 -3.84
C ASP A 144 0.56 14.50 -4.30
N SER A 145 0.91 15.73 -3.93
CA SER A 145 2.19 16.32 -4.32
C SER A 145 3.39 15.63 -3.66
N ILE A 146 3.19 15.01 -2.48
CA ILE A 146 4.22 14.25 -1.76
C ILE A 146 4.20 12.78 -2.20
N PHE A 147 3.02 12.22 -2.44
CA PHE A 147 2.81 10.81 -2.84
C PHE A 147 1.97 10.74 -4.13
N PRO A 148 2.59 11.00 -5.29
CA PRO A 148 1.86 11.16 -6.56
C PRO A 148 1.15 9.88 -7.00
N GLY A 149 -0.19 9.92 -6.96
CA GLY A 149 -1.06 8.79 -7.25
C GLY A 149 -1.83 8.22 -6.05
N GLU A 150 -1.43 8.58 -4.82
CA GLU A 150 -2.10 8.13 -3.57
C GLU A 150 -2.96 9.26 -2.94
N GLY A 151 -2.94 10.44 -3.56
CA GLY A 151 -3.60 11.67 -3.12
C GLY A 151 -5.11 11.63 -3.03
N ASP A 152 -5.74 10.87 -3.91
CA ASP A 152 -7.18 10.87 -4.15
C ASP A 152 -7.84 9.68 -3.43
N HIS A 153 -7.66 9.64 -2.10
CA HIS A 153 -8.06 8.49 -1.31
C HIS A 153 -9.60 8.37 -1.16
N ASN A 154 -10.34 9.48 -1.21
CA ASN A 154 -11.81 9.43 -1.24
C ASN A 154 -12.29 8.82 -2.57
N PHE A 155 -11.66 9.19 -3.69
CA PHE A 155 -11.93 8.55 -4.98
C PHE A 155 -11.62 7.05 -4.93
N HIS A 156 -10.43 6.68 -4.47
CA HIS A 156 -9.97 5.30 -4.41
C HIS A 156 -10.91 4.41 -3.58
N HIS A 157 -11.39 4.90 -2.43
CA HIS A 157 -12.34 4.17 -1.61
C HIS A 157 -13.75 4.09 -2.22
N THR A 158 -14.16 5.11 -2.96
CA THR A 158 -15.46 5.12 -3.64
C THR A 158 -15.47 4.21 -4.87
N PHE A 159 -14.35 4.17 -5.61
CA PHE A 159 -14.21 3.41 -6.87
C PHE A 159 -12.98 2.48 -6.82
N PRO A 160 -12.95 1.47 -5.94
CA PRO A 160 -11.76 0.65 -5.68
C PRO A 160 -11.37 -0.30 -6.83
N ARG A 161 -12.12 -0.27 -7.94
CA ARG A 161 -11.84 -1.05 -9.16
C ARG A 161 -11.15 -0.23 -10.25
N ASP A 162 -11.09 1.08 -10.11
CA ASP A 162 -10.39 1.94 -11.07
C ASP A 162 -8.88 1.72 -10.94
N TYR A 163 -8.22 1.37 -12.03
CA TYR A 163 -6.79 1.03 -12.02
C TYR A 163 -5.88 2.24 -11.72
N LYS A 164 -6.36 3.46 -11.96
CA LYS A 164 -5.62 4.70 -11.69
C LYS A 164 -5.70 5.08 -10.22
N ALA A 165 -6.70 4.57 -9.49
CA ALA A 165 -7.03 4.98 -8.12
C ALA A 165 -7.23 6.51 -7.98
N LYS A 166 -7.63 7.18 -9.05
CA LYS A 166 -7.71 8.63 -9.17
C LYS A 166 -8.72 9.05 -10.23
N GLU A 167 -9.48 10.14 -9.99
CA GLU A 167 -10.60 10.59 -10.84
C GLU A 167 -10.13 10.87 -12.27
N HIS A 168 -9.72 12.07 -12.64
CA HIS A 168 -9.05 12.36 -13.91
C HIS A 168 -8.33 13.71 -13.78
N GLY A 169 -7.04 13.77 -14.14
CA GLY A 169 -6.27 15.02 -14.09
C GLY A 169 -4.83 14.82 -14.55
N PHE A 170 -4.16 15.92 -14.91
CA PHE A 170 -2.74 15.94 -15.31
C PHE A 170 -1.76 15.82 -14.13
N SER A 171 -2.26 15.56 -12.91
CA SER A 171 -1.43 15.31 -11.74
C SER A 171 -0.60 14.05 -11.93
N LEU A 172 0.67 14.12 -11.55
CA LEU A 172 1.59 12.99 -11.59
C LEU A 172 0.99 11.80 -10.81
N ASN A 173 0.89 10.65 -11.46
CA ASN A 173 0.50 9.38 -10.81
C ASN A 173 1.49 8.32 -11.27
N THR A 174 2.41 7.97 -10.39
CA THR A 174 3.54 7.09 -10.73
C THR A 174 3.09 5.66 -11.01
N GLY A 175 2.09 5.16 -10.26
CA GLY A 175 1.48 3.85 -10.47
C GLY A 175 0.78 3.75 -11.82
N ARG A 176 -0.07 4.74 -12.14
CA ARG A 176 -0.75 4.85 -13.45
C ARG A 176 0.27 4.88 -14.59
N PHE A 177 1.30 5.73 -14.50
CA PHE A 177 2.31 5.85 -15.54
C PHE A 177 3.02 4.51 -15.81
N PHE A 178 3.40 3.80 -14.74
CA PHE A 178 4.00 2.48 -14.88
C PHE A 178 3.05 1.46 -15.54
N ILE A 179 1.78 1.42 -15.12
CA ILE A 179 0.77 0.51 -15.69
C ILE A 179 0.52 0.83 -17.17
N GLU A 180 0.35 2.10 -17.53
CA GLU A 180 0.16 2.54 -18.92
C GLU A 180 1.40 2.21 -19.77
N LEU A 181 2.61 2.39 -19.23
CA LEU A 181 3.84 1.97 -19.92
C LEU A 181 3.87 0.46 -20.17
N MET A 182 3.48 -0.36 -19.19
CA MET A 182 3.39 -1.81 -19.37
C MET A 182 2.29 -2.18 -20.38
N ALA A 183 1.20 -1.42 -20.44
CA ALA A 183 0.16 -1.61 -21.44
C ALA A 183 0.64 -1.28 -22.86
N LEU A 184 1.48 -0.25 -23.03
CA LEU A 184 2.12 0.05 -24.32
C LEU A 184 2.99 -1.13 -24.82
N PHE A 185 3.63 -1.87 -23.92
CA PHE A 185 4.39 -3.08 -24.25
C PHE A 185 3.55 -4.37 -24.29
N GLY A 186 2.22 -4.27 -24.14
CA GLY A 186 1.33 -5.43 -24.13
C GLY A 186 1.45 -6.32 -22.88
N GLN A 187 2.11 -5.85 -21.82
CA GLN A 187 2.27 -6.56 -20.54
C GLN A 187 1.11 -6.30 -19.56
N ALA A 188 0.28 -5.29 -19.82
CA ALA A 188 -0.94 -5.01 -19.07
C ALA A 188 -2.10 -4.74 -20.04
N TYR A 189 -3.31 -5.19 -19.69
CA TYR A 189 -4.54 -5.04 -20.47
C TYR A 189 -5.76 -5.13 -19.52
N ASP A 190 -6.97 -4.95 -20.06
CA ASP A 190 -8.22 -4.87 -19.27
C ASP A 190 -8.18 -3.79 -18.17
N LEU A 191 -7.59 -2.63 -18.50
CA LEU A 191 -7.46 -1.50 -17.58
C LEU A 191 -8.85 -0.88 -17.33
N LYS A 192 -9.38 -1.08 -16.12
CA LYS A 192 -10.73 -0.64 -15.74
C LYS A 192 -10.71 0.81 -15.29
N VAL A 193 -11.50 1.64 -15.94
CA VAL A 193 -11.70 3.04 -15.59
C VAL A 193 -13.15 3.23 -15.15
N PHE A 194 -13.35 4.02 -14.09
CA PHE A 194 -14.68 4.48 -13.73
C PHE A 194 -15.18 5.50 -14.77
N CYS A 195 -16.38 5.26 -15.31
CA CYS A 195 -17.06 6.14 -16.27
C CYS A 195 -18.15 6.95 -15.57
#